data_AF-A0A5M8RSP7-F1
#
_entry.id   AF-A0A5M8RSP7-F1
#
_cell.length_a   1.000
_cell.length_b   1.000
_cell.length_c   1.000
_cell.angle_alpha   90.00
_cell.angle_beta   90.00
_cell.angle_gamma   90.00
#
_symmetry.space_group_name_H-M   'P 1'
#
loop_
_entity.id
_entity.type
_entity.pdbx_description
1 polymer ?
#
loop_
_entity_poly.entity_id
_entity_poly.type
_entity_poly.pdbx_seq_one_letter_code
_entity_poly.pdbx_strand_id
1 'polypeptide(L)'
;MDAKIAREMAETCREIIMENIPKSDEYQNVMKAIRNAAKKGFYRLAYDYDLKDTVIYYRIKEILESEGFLCEIEHRTSRLLSSHVTGLRLIVGWGVETEGAEHGG
;
A
#
# COMPACT_ATOMS: atom_id res chain seq x y z
N MET A 1 -28.58 -16.62 -12.34
CA MET A 1 -27.15 -16.86 -12.06
C MET A 1 -27.06 -17.34 -10.62
N ASP A 2 -26.48 -18.50 -10.37
CA ASP A 2 -26.35 -19.09 -9.02
C ASP A 2 -25.31 -18.31 -8.20
N ALA A 3 -25.61 -18.00 -6.94
CA ALA A 3 -24.71 -17.27 -6.05
C ALA A 3 -23.35 -17.97 -5.84
N LYS A 4 -23.30 -19.30 -5.98
CA LYS A 4 -22.05 -20.06 -5.93
C LYS A 4 -21.16 -19.77 -7.15
N ILE A 5 -21.73 -19.76 -8.34
CA ILE A 5 -21.00 -19.48 -9.59
C ILE A 5 -20.48 -18.03 -9.58
N ALA A 6 -21.26 -17.09 -9.07
CA ALA A 6 -20.83 -15.69 -8.94
C ALA A 6 -19.64 -15.52 -7.98
N ARG A 7 -19.57 -16.31 -6.90
CA ARG A 7 -18.44 -16.30 -5.96
C ARG A 7 -17.17 -16.90 -6.59
N GLU A 8 -17.29 -18.05 -7.22
CA GLU A 8 -16.15 -18.70 -7.90
C GLU A 8 -15.57 -17.78 -9.00
N MET A 9 -16.42 -17.12 -9.80
CA MET A 9 -15.96 -16.14 -10.78
C MET A 9 -15.28 -14.92 -10.14
N ALA A 10 -15.80 -14.42 -9.02
CA ALA A 10 -15.19 -13.30 -8.30
C ALA A 10 -13.82 -13.65 -7.71
N GLU A 11 -13.64 -14.88 -7.24
CA GLU A 11 -12.36 -15.40 -6.76
C GLU A 11 -11.34 -15.49 -7.89
N THR A 12 -11.71 -16.09 -9.03
CA THR A 12 -10.81 -16.16 -10.20
C THR A 12 -10.44 -14.78 -10.72
N CYS A 13 -11.39 -13.84 -10.80
CA CYS A 13 -11.08 -12.46 -11.18
C CYS A 13 -10.16 -11.78 -10.17
N ARG A 14 -10.33 -12.04 -8.86
CA ARG A 14 -9.45 -11.52 -7.82
C ARG A 14 -8.03 -12.06 -7.99
N GLU A 15 -7.86 -13.36 -8.22
CA GLU A 15 -6.55 -13.99 -8.44
C GLU A 15 -5.82 -13.35 -9.62
N ILE A 16 -6.50 -13.22 -10.77
CA ILE A 16 -5.93 -12.58 -11.97
C ILE A 16 -5.51 -11.14 -11.67
N ILE A 17 -6.32 -10.37 -10.95
CA ILE A 17 -5.97 -9.00 -10.57
C ILE A 17 -4.72 -9.02 -9.67
N MET A 18 -4.70 -9.84 -8.63
CA MET A 18 -3.59 -9.93 -7.68
C MET A 18 -2.28 -10.37 -8.33
N GLU A 19 -2.32 -11.20 -9.38
CA GLU A 19 -1.12 -11.59 -10.16
C GLU A 19 -0.55 -10.45 -11.02
N ASN A 20 -1.39 -9.49 -11.41
CA ASN A 20 -0.99 -8.39 -12.30
C ASN A 20 -0.56 -7.13 -11.55
N ILE A 21 -1.09 -6.88 -10.35
CA ILE A 21 -0.74 -5.69 -9.55
C ILE A 21 0.78 -5.60 -9.28
N PRO A 22 1.50 -6.68 -8.92
CA PRO A 22 2.96 -6.61 -8.74
C PRO A 22 3.73 -6.16 -9.98
N LYS A 23 3.13 -6.30 -11.17
CA LYS A 23 3.72 -5.88 -12.46
C LYS A 23 3.33 -4.45 -12.85
N SER A 24 2.38 -3.83 -12.15
CA SER A 24 1.94 -2.46 -12.40
C SER A 24 3.04 -1.44 -12.08
N ASP A 25 3.06 -0.35 -12.85
CA ASP A 25 3.98 0.76 -12.62
C ASP A 25 3.75 1.37 -11.23
N GLU A 26 2.50 1.43 -10.78
CA GLU A 26 2.12 1.91 -9.46
C GLU A 26 2.81 1.11 -8.36
N TYR A 27 2.69 -0.22 -8.38
CA TYR A 27 3.33 -1.08 -7.38
C TYR A 27 4.85 -0.96 -7.42
N GLN A 28 5.45 -0.98 -8.61
CA GLN A 28 6.89 -0.85 -8.78
C GLN A 28 7.40 0.49 -8.24
N ASN A 29 6.62 1.57 -8.40
CA ASN A 29 6.94 2.89 -7.84
C ASN A 29 6.87 2.89 -6.30
N VAL A 30 5.86 2.26 -5.68
CA VAL A 30 5.82 2.09 -4.22
C VAL A 30 7.06 1.34 -3.73
N MET A 31 7.34 0.17 -4.33
CA MET A 31 8.46 -0.67 -3.90
C MET A 31 9.81 0.03 -4.07
N LYS A 32 10.00 0.78 -5.15
CA LYS A 32 11.20 1.60 -5.36
C LYS A 32 11.33 2.67 -4.27
N ALA A 33 10.24 3.34 -3.91
CA ALA A 33 10.24 4.34 -2.86
C ALA A 33 10.55 3.73 -1.48
N ILE A 34 9.96 2.58 -1.14
CA ILE A 34 10.25 1.82 0.09
C ILE A 34 11.74 1.46 0.14
N ARG A 35 12.28 0.83 -0.92
CA ARG A 35 13.71 0.44 -0.97
C ARG A 35 14.64 1.64 -0.81
N ASN A 36 14.30 2.77 -1.42
CA ASN A 36 15.09 4.00 -1.28
C ASN A 36 15.02 4.59 0.13
N ALA A 37 13.85 4.52 0.79
CA ALA A 37 13.69 4.96 2.17
C ALA A 37 14.45 4.04 3.13
N ALA A 38 14.33 2.72 2.96
CA ALA A 38 15.06 1.73 3.76
C ALA A 38 16.59 1.90 3.63
N LYS A 39 17.11 2.12 2.42
CA LYS A 39 18.54 2.43 2.18
C LYS A 39 19.04 3.68 2.92
N LYS A 40 18.14 4.61 3.26
CA LYS A 40 18.45 5.82 4.02
C LYS A 40 18.25 5.66 5.53
N GLY A 41 17.92 4.45 5.99
CA GLY A 41 17.69 4.16 7.41
C GLY A 41 16.31 4.57 7.93
N PHE A 42 15.35 4.86 7.04
CA PHE A 42 13.96 5.05 7.48
C PHE A 42 13.28 3.70 7.73
N TYR A 43 12.23 3.73 8.56
CA TYR A 43 11.43 2.56 8.93
C TYR A 43 9.96 2.65 8.51
N ARG A 44 9.59 3.80 7.94
CA ARG A 44 8.24 4.08 7.46
C ARG A 44 8.30 5.06 6.31
N LEU A 45 7.38 4.91 5.36
CA LEU A 45 7.16 5.80 4.23
C LEU A 45 5.68 6.14 4.14
N ALA A 46 5.37 7.43 4.00
CA ALA A 46 4.05 7.87 3.55
C ALA A 46 4.12 8.13 2.04
N TYR A 47 3.29 7.42 1.28
CA TYR A 47 3.16 7.60 -0.16
C TYR A 47 1.81 8.27 -0.47
N ASP A 48 1.89 9.49 -0.97
CA ASP A 48 0.74 10.25 -1.45
C ASP A 48 0.43 9.88 -2.90
N TYR A 49 -0.83 9.52 -3.18
CA TYR A 49 -1.30 9.28 -4.54
C TYR A 49 -2.42 10.24 -4.94
N ASP A 50 -2.45 10.60 -6.23
CA ASP A 50 -3.58 11.29 -6.85
C ASP A 50 -4.76 10.32 -7.06
N LEU A 51 -5.96 10.77 -6.68
CA LEU A 51 -7.25 10.06 -6.48
C LEU A 51 -7.79 9.15 -7.61
N LYS A 52 -7.06 8.92 -8.71
CA LYS A 52 -7.67 8.36 -9.93
C LYS A 52 -8.12 6.90 -9.80
N ASP A 53 -7.58 6.11 -8.87
CA ASP A 53 -8.02 4.72 -8.70
C ASP A 53 -7.89 4.22 -7.25
N THR A 54 -8.97 4.33 -6.46
CA THR A 54 -8.98 3.92 -5.05
C THR A 54 -8.84 2.42 -4.86
N VAL A 55 -9.26 1.61 -5.84
CA VAL A 55 -9.28 0.13 -5.73
C VAL A 55 -7.85 -0.41 -5.74
N ILE A 56 -6.98 0.18 -6.57
CA ILE A 56 -5.59 -0.26 -6.68
C ILE A 56 -4.85 -0.16 -5.34
N TYR A 57 -5.14 0.83 -4.49
CA TYR A 57 -4.45 1.01 -3.21
C TYR A 57 -4.75 -0.09 -2.20
N TYR A 58 -6.02 -0.49 -2.11
CA TYR A 58 -6.39 -1.58 -1.23
C TYR A 58 -5.72 -2.88 -1.67
N ARG A 59 -5.54 -3.08 -2.99
CA ARG A 59 -4.82 -4.24 -3.53
C ARG A 59 -3.30 -4.17 -3.29
N ILE A 60 -2.68 -3.02 -3.50
CA ILE A 60 -1.26 -2.82 -3.15
C ILE A 60 -1.04 -3.03 -1.66
N LYS A 61 -1.92 -2.50 -0.80
CA LYS A 61 -1.92 -2.75 0.65
C LYS A 61 -1.99 -4.25 0.97
N GLU A 62 -2.97 -4.97 0.40
CA GLU A 62 -3.11 -6.42 0.61
C GLU A 62 -1.83 -7.19 0.25
N ILE A 63 -1.19 -6.83 -0.87
CA ILE A 63 0.06 -7.47 -1.31
C ILE A 63 1.20 -7.14 -0.33
N LEU A 64 1.41 -5.88 0.01
CA LEU A 64 2.48 -5.47 0.92
C LEU A 64 2.32 -6.11 2.31
N GLU A 65 1.09 -6.18 2.83
CA GLU A 65 0.83 -6.87 4.11
C GLU A 65 1.15 -8.36 4.02
N SER A 66 0.88 -9.01 2.88
CA SER A 66 1.27 -10.41 2.65
C SER A 66 2.78 -10.61 2.57
N GLU A 67 3.53 -9.58 2.17
CA GLU A 67 5.00 -9.55 2.17
C GLU A 67 5.61 -9.19 3.54
N GLY A 68 4.79 -8.90 4.56
CA GLY A 68 5.22 -8.61 5.93
C GLY A 68 5.36 -7.12 6.26
N PHE A 69 4.92 -6.22 5.39
CA PHE A 69 4.88 -4.79 5.69
C PHE A 69 3.67 -4.42 6.56
N LEU A 70 3.83 -3.38 7.39
CA LEU A 70 2.73 -2.78 8.16
C LEU A 70 2.11 -1.65 7.34
N CYS A 71 0.86 -1.80 6.89
CA CYS A 71 0.25 -0.84 5.97
C CYS A 71 -1.03 -0.17 6.54
N GLU A 72 -1.17 1.14 6.32
CA GLU A 72 -2.35 1.93 6.69
C GLU A 72 -2.77 2.81 5.50
N ILE A 73 -4.07 3.03 5.32
CA ILE A 73 -4.60 4.00 4.35
C ILE A 73 -5.25 5.14 5.11
N GLU A 74 -4.75 6.36 4.91
CA GLU A 74 -5.31 7.58 5.48
C GLU A 74 -6.04 8.39 4.41
N HIS A 75 -7.20 8.93 4.76
CA HIS A 75 -7.89 9.93 3.95
C HIS A 75 -7.20 11.28 4.13
N ARG A 76 -6.72 11.87 3.04
CA ARG A 76 -6.23 13.24 3.05
C ARG A 76 -7.38 14.21 2.88
N THR A 77 -7.67 14.98 3.93
CA THR A 77 -8.50 16.18 3.84
C THR A 77 -7.60 17.40 3.66
N SER A 78 -7.99 18.31 2.76
CA SER A 78 -7.29 19.59 2.63
C SER A 78 -7.48 20.40 3.90
N ARG A 79 -6.40 20.93 4.48
CA ARG A 79 -6.49 21.88 5.62
C ARG A 79 -7.21 23.18 5.24
N LEU A 80 -7.34 23.47 3.95
CA LEU A 80 -8.01 24.67 3.42
C LEU A 80 -9.51 24.45 3.16
N LEU A 81 -9.97 23.20 3.06
CA LEU A 81 -11.37 22.83 2.82
C LEU A 81 -11.69 21.58 3.65
N SER A 82 -12.18 21.77 4.87
CA SER A 82 -12.40 20.73 5.88
C SER A 82 -13.35 19.60 5.47
N SER A 83 -14.13 19.78 4.39
CA SER A 83 -15.13 18.81 3.92
C SER A 83 -14.75 18.02 2.67
N HIS A 84 -13.58 18.26 2.06
CA HIS A 84 -13.17 17.60 0.82
C HIS A 84 -12.00 16.65 1.05
N VAL A 85 -12.26 15.35 0.92
CA VAL A 85 -11.20 14.34 0.77
C VAL A 85 -10.51 14.60 -0.57
N THR A 86 -9.26 15.03 -0.52
CA THR A 86 -8.43 15.35 -1.69
C THR A 86 -7.56 14.20 -2.15
N GLY A 87 -7.46 13.12 -1.37
CA GLY A 87 -6.53 12.03 -1.65
C GLY A 87 -6.64 10.85 -0.70
N LEU A 88 -6.06 9.73 -1.09
CA LEU A 88 -5.68 8.66 -0.19
C LEU A 88 -4.15 8.66 -0.03
N ARG A 89 -3.68 8.37 1.17
CA ARG A 89 -2.26 8.19 1.49
C ARG A 89 -2.06 6.76 1.97
N LEU A 90 -1.18 6.04 1.28
CA LEU A 90 -0.72 4.73 1.74
C LEU A 90 0.49 4.94 2.63
N ILE A 91 0.41 4.53 3.89
CA ILE A 91 1.53 4.54 4.81
C ILE A 91 2.03 3.12 4.98
N VAL A 92 3.31 2.91 4.70
CA VAL A 92 3.98 1.62 4.76
C VAL A 92 5.10 1.69 5.78
N GLY A 93 5.01 0.89 6.83
CA GLY A 93 6.07 0.62 7.80
C GLY A 93 6.72 -0.72 7.52
N TRP A 94 7.99 -0.84 7.87
CA TRP A 94 8.70 -2.12 7.90
C TRP A 94 9.41 -2.24 9.24
N GLY A 95 9.39 -3.45 9.79
CA GLY A 95 10.13 -3.75 11.01
C GLY A 95 11.61 -3.52 10.77
N VAL A 96 12.22 -2.72 11.63
CA VAL A 96 13.55 -3.05 12.10
C VAL A 96 13.33 -4.08 13.19
N GLU A 97 13.71 -5.32 12.94
CA GLU A 97 14.36 -6.05 14.01
C GLU A 97 15.71 -5.35 14.25
N THR A 98 15.70 -4.17 14.87
CA THR A 98 16.91 -3.56 15.44
C THR A 98 17.20 -4.32 16.71
N GLU A 99 17.85 -5.47 16.59
CA GLU A 99 19.02 -5.68 17.42
C GLU A 99 20.04 -4.62 16.98
N GLY A 100 20.22 -3.56 17.78
CA GLY A 100 21.25 -2.54 17.49
C GLY A 100 20.87 -1.07 17.71
N ALA A 101 19.77 -0.75 18.40
CA ALA A 101 19.57 0.61 18.94
C ALA A 101 20.25 0.82 20.31
N GLU A 102 21.17 -0.08 20.70
CA GLU A 102 22.22 0.23 21.66
C GLU A 102 23.45 0.64 20.85
N HIS A 103 23.68 1.93 20.66
CA HIS A 103 24.96 2.63 20.45
C HIS A 103 24.66 3.96 19.76
N GLY A 104 24.56 5.03 20.55
CA GLY A 104 24.32 6.36 20.00
C GLY A 104 24.22 7.49 21.01
N GLY A 105 25.30 7.73 21.77
CA GLY A 105 25.53 8.97 22.53
C GLY A 105 25.67 8.81 24.03
#